data_AF-A0A9X1DI62-F1
#
_entry.id   AF-A0A9X1DI62-F1
#
_cell.length_a   1.000
_cell.length_b   1.000
_cell.length_c   1.000
_cell.angle_alpha   90.00
_cell.angle_beta   90.00
_cell.angle_gamma   90.00
#
_symmetry.space_group_name_H-M   'P 1'
#
loop_
_entity.id
_entity.type
_entity.pdbx_description
1 polymer ?
#
loop_
_entity_poly.entity_id
_entity_poly.type
_entity_poly.pdbx_seq_one_letter_code
_entity_poly.pdbx_strand_id
1 'polypeptide(L)'
;MELIETLRLYESEALIQRDEALKIRKIKKKNSLFRRFILSFFVVPLVSLLILLSFNQTDSESFNNFFLIMPFIIFIWMTLRAGKRKIELKKSEQLFQESDKRMQSFEILPTKYQSYDTIFTFISYIDTKQADTLKECITLYHTNLRHQQRMRKLEDIEDQLSYIEDIDERIKRI
;
A
#
# COMPACT_ATOMS: atom_id res chain seq x y z
N MET A 1 -8.58 13.36 -33.17
CA MET A 1 -7.77 12.13 -33.35
C MET A 1 -6.53 12.16 -32.44
N GLU A 2 -5.83 13.30 -32.33
CA GLU A 2 -4.66 13.50 -31.45
C GLU A 2 -4.93 13.27 -29.93
N LEU A 3 -6.14 13.55 -29.44
CA LEU A 3 -6.48 13.34 -28.02
C LEU A 3 -6.52 11.85 -27.63
N ILE A 4 -6.91 10.98 -28.56
CA ILE A 4 -7.05 9.53 -28.30
C ILE A 4 -5.65 8.88 -28.30
N GLU A 5 -4.77 9.29 -29.20
CA GLU A 5 -3.37 8.82 -29.21
C GLU A 5 -2.61 9.27 -27.96
N THR A 6 -2.79 10.51 -27.52
CA THR A 6 -2.17 11.01 -26.28
C THR A 6 -2.71 10.30 -25.04
N LEU A 7 -4.01 9.99 -24.99
CA LEU A 7 -4.59 9.19 -23.91
C LEU A 7 -4.13 7.73 -23.91
N ARG A 8 -3.93 7.10 -25.07
CA ARG A 8 -3.38 5.73 -25.17
C ARG A 8 -1.91 5.66 -24.78
N LEU A 9 -1.14 6.68 -25.13
CA LEU A 9 0.25 6.77 -24.68
C LEU A 9 0.30 6.87 -23.15
N TYR A 10 -0.62 7.65 -22.56
CA TYR A 10 -0.79 7.74 -21.11
C TYR A 10 -1.27 6.42 -20.48
N GLU A 11 -2.19 5.69 -21.10
CA GLU A 11 -2.62 4.37 -20.65
C GLU A 11 -1.46 3.39 -20.58
N SER A 12 -0.57 3.41 -21.58
CA SER A 12 0.63 2.57 -21.61
C SER A 12 1.61 2.90 -20.47
N GLU A 13 1.84 4.18 -20.19
CA GLU A 13 2.69 4.64 -19.09
C GLU A 13 2.06 4.36 -17.73
N ALA A 14 0.74 4.54 -17.62
CA ALA A 14 -0.05 4.25 -16.42
C ALA A 14 -0.10 2.76 -16.07
N LEU A 15 -0.17 1.88 -17.08
CA LEU A 15 -0.10 0.43 -16.88
C LEU A 15 1.28 0.01 -16.35
N ILE A 16 2.35 0.55 -16.90
CA ILE A 16 3.73 0.32 -16.43
C ILE A 16 3.86 0.76 -14.95
N GLN A 17 3.34 1.95 -14.62
CA GLN A 17 3.38 2.47 -13.25
C GLN A 17 2.47 1.70 -12.28
N ARG A 18 1.31 1.21 -12.71
CA ARG A 18 0.44 0.36 -11.89
C ARG A 18 1.12 -0.96 -11.54
N ASP A 19 1.83 -1.56 -12.49
CA ASP A 19 2.62 -2.77 -12.26
C ASP A 19 3.79 -2.50 -11.30
N GLU A 20 4.43 -1.34 -11.39
CA GLU A 20 5.45 -0.92 -10.43
C GLU A 20 4.88 -0.65 -9.03
N ALA A 21 3.73 0.02 -8.92
CA ALA A 21 3.04 0.25 -7.65
C ALA A 21 2.57 -1.07 -7.00
N LEU A 22 2.12 -2.03 -7.80
CA LEU A 22 1.80 -3.39 -7.33
C LEU A 22 3.04 -4.12 -6.84
N LYS A 23 4.20 -3.98 -7.51
CA LYS A 23 5.48 -4.50 -7.00
C LYS A 23 5.83 -3.85 -5.65
N ILE A 24 5.69 -2.54 -5.50
CA ILE A 24 5.94 -1.82 -4.24
C ILE A 24 4.99 -2.30 -3.13
N ARG A 25 3.69 -2.45 -3.41
CA ARG A 25 2.72 -3.00 -2.44
C ARG A 25 3.07 -4.44 -2.03
N LYS A 26 3.48 -5.29 -2.97
CA LYS A 26 3.96 -6.66 -2.67
C LYS A 26 5.20 -6.62 -1.77
N ILE A 27 6.13 -5.69 -2.01
CA ILE A 27 7.32 -5.49 -1.16
C ILE A 27 6.92 -5.04 0.25
N LYS A 28 5.98 -4.09 0.38
CA LYS A 28 5.50 -3.57 1.67
C LYS A 28 4.76 -4.63 2.49
N LYS A 29 3.88 -5.43 1.86
CA LYS A 29 3.20 -6.56 2.51
C LYS A 29 4.20 -7.66 2.94
N LYS A 30 5.27 -7.86 2.17
CA LYS A 30 6.36 -8.79 2.53
C LYS A 30 7.17 -8.31 3.73
N ASN A 31 7.27 -6.99 3.96
CA ASN A 31 7.95 -6.44 5.15
C ASN A 31 7.17 -6.69 6.46
N SER A 32 5.83 -6.69 6.46
CA SER A 32 5.07 -6.97 7.69
C SER A 32 5.17 -8.44 8.11
N LEU A 33 5.14 -9.37 7.14
CA LEU A 33 5.40 -10.79 7.38
C LEU A 33 6.85 -11.04 7.84
N PHE A 34 7.81 -10.34 7.24
CA PHE A 34 9.22 -10.46 7.64
C PHE A 34 9.46 -9.96 9.08
N ARG A 35 8.79 -8.88 9.50
CA ARG A 35 8.86 -8.39 10.89
C ARG A 35 8.31 -9.40 11.90
N ARG A 36 7.20 -10.08 11.56
CA ARG A 36 6.64 -11.16 12.38
C ARG A 36 7.60 -12.37 12.46
N PHE A 37 8.24 -12.71 11.33
CA PHE A 37 9.22 -13.79 11.27
C PHE A 37 10.48 -13.49 12.09
N ILE A 38 10.98 -12.24 12.06
CA ILE A 38 12.09 -11.80 12.92
C ILE A 38 11.73 -11.96 14.39
N LEU A 39 10.56 -11.47 14.81
CA LEU A 39 10.10 -11.57 16.19
C LEU A 39 10.02 -13.02 16.65
N SER A 40 9.43 -13.92 15.86
CA SER A 40 9.39 -15.35 16.21
C SER A 40 10.79 -15.97 16.27
N PHE A 41 11.70 -15.55 15.37
CA PHE A 41 13.04 -16.11 15.29
C PHE A 41 13.97 -15.65 16.42
N PHE A 42 13.74 -14.49 17.04
CA PHE A 42 14.52 -14.07 18.22
C PHE A 42 13.88 -14.55 19.53
N VAL A 43 12.55 -14.59 19.61
CA VAL A 43 11.84 -14.99 20.85
C VAL A 43 11.98 -16.49 21.09
N VAL A 44 11.84 -17.33 20.07
CA VAL A 44 11.88 -18.80 20.23
C VAL A 44 13.24 -19.30 20.74
N PRO A 45 14.40 -18.90 20.17
CA PRO A 45 15.70 -19.30 20.68
C PRO A 45 16.00 -18.78 22.08
N LEU A 46 15.52 -17.57 22.40
CA LEU A 46 15.73 -16.95 23.71
C LEU A 46 14.92 -17.67 24.79
N VAL A 47 13.68 -18.07 24.49
CA VAL A 47 12.88 -18.94 25.37
C VAL A 47 13.50 -20.33 25.48
N SER A 48 13.98 -20.94 24.39
CA SER A 48 14.64 -22.25 24.47
C SER A 48 15.95 -22.19 25.27
N LEU A 49 16.70 -21.08 25.18
CA LEU A 49 17.94 -20.88 25.93
C LEU A 49 17.65 -20.67 27.43
N LEU A 50 16.57 -19.96 27.79
CA LEU A 50 16.10 -19.87 29.18
C LEU A 50 15.68 -21.23 29.73
N ILE A 51 15.01 -22.06 28.93
CA ILE A 51 14.66 -23.43 29.31
C ILE A 51 15.93 -24.26 29.50
N LEU A 52 16.89 -24.19 28.57
CA LEU A 52 18.16 -24.92 28.68
C LEU A 52 19.01 -24.49 29.89
N LEU A 53 19.08 -23.19 30.20
CA LEU A 53 19.72 -22.68 31.41
C LEU A 53 19.03 -23.18 32.69
N SER A 54 17.72 -23.45 32.62
CA SER A 54 16.96 -24.04 33.73
C SER A 54 17.27 -25.53 33.91
N PHE A 55 17.67 -26.22 32.83
CA PHE A 55 18.13 -27.61 32.83
C PHE A 55 19.67 -27.64 32.76
N ASN A 56 20.30 -27.34 33.89
CA ASN A 56 21.75 -27.13 34.09
C ASN A 56 22.64 -28.37 33.79
N GLN A 57 22.57 -28.97 32.60
CA GLN A 57 23.14 -30.29 32.33
C GLN A 57 23.46 -30.60 30.85
N THR A 58 24.16 -29.70 30.14
CA THR A 58 24.73 -30.03 28.83
C THR A 58 26.17 -29.55 28.71
N ASP A 59 27.12 -30.47 28.88
CA ASP A 59 28.58 -30.28 28.84
C ASP A 59 29.16 -30.06 27.42
N SER A 60 28.35 -29.74 26.41
CA SER A 60 28.86 -29.57 25.03
C SER A 60 29.15 -28.09 24.73
N GLU A 61 30.38 -27.66 25.01
CA GLU A 61 30.90 -26.32 24.66
C GLU A 61 30.65 -25.95 23.18
N SER A 62 30.67 -26.94 22.28
CA SER A 62 30.39 -26.79 20.86
C SER A 62 28.93 -26.46 20.54
N PHE A 63 27.96 -26.93 21.34
CA PHE A 63 26.55 -26.58 21.17
C PHE A 63 26.27 -25.13 21.61
N ASN A 64 26.92 -24.71 22.70
CA ASN A 64 26.80 -23.35 23.21
C ASN A 64 27.36 -22.31 22.22
N ASN A 65 28.53 -22.59 21.63
CA ASN A 65 29.14 -21.73 20.62
C ASN A 65 28.31 -21.63 19.34
N PHE A 66 27.67 -22.73 18.90
CA PHE A 66 26.80 -22.71 17.73
C PHE A 66 25.58 -21.81 17.94
N PHE A 67 24.89 -21.93 19.08
CA PHE A 67 23.72 -21.09 19.41
C PHE A 67 24.07 -19.61 19.55
N LEU A 68 25.30 -19.30 19.96
CA LEU A 68 25.76 -17.92 20.12
C LEU A 68 26.08 -17.26 18.77
N ILE A 69 26.64 -18.01 17.82
CA ILE A 69 27.08 -17.49 16.51
C ILE A 69 25.95 -17.43 15.47
N MET A 70 25.03 -18.40 15.48
CA MET A 70 23.90 -18.50 14.54
C MET A 70 23.04 -17.21 14.42
N PRO A 71 22.63 -16.53 15.51
CA PRO A 71 21.84 -15.29 15.41
C PRO A 71 22.62 -14.14 14.75
N PHE A 72 23.94 -14.07 14.91
CA PHE A 72 24.77 -13.04 14.26
C PHE A 72 24.87 -13.26 12.75
N ILE A 73 25.04 -14.51 12.30
CA ILE A 73 25.08 -14.83 10.86
C ILE A 73 23.75 -14.47 10.19
N ILE A 74 22.63 -14.80 10.83
CA ILE A 74 21.30 -14.45 10.32
C ILE A 74 21.08 -12.93 10.33
N PHE A 75 21.52 -12.24 11.39
CA PHE A 75 21.42 -10.78 11.47
C PHE A 75 22.20 -10.10 10.34
N ILE A 76 23.44 -10.52 10.09
CA ILE A 76 24.27 -10.01 8.97
C ILE A 76 23.59 -10.28 7.63
N TRP A 77 23.05 -11.48 7.41
CA TRP A 77 22.33 -11.79 6.17
C TRP A 77 21.07 -10.93 5.97
N MET A 78 20.35 -10.62 7.05
CA MET A 78 19.18 -9.75 7.00
C MET A 78 19.52 -8.30 6.70
N THR A 79 20.56 -7.73 7.31
CA THR A 79 20.95 -6.32 7.09
C THR A 79 21.38 -6.08 5.66
N LEU A 80 22.15 -7.00 5.07
CA LEU A 80 22.55 -6.98 3.66
C LEU A 80 21.33 -7.00 2.72
N ARG A 81 20.31 -7.81 3.05
CA ARG A 81 19.08 -7.91 2.24
C ARG A 81 18.17 -6.68 2.39
N ALA A 82 18.14 -6.06 3.56
CA ALA A 82 17.37 -4.84 3.81
C ALA A 82 17.95 -3.62 3.08
N GLY A 83 19.29 -3.53 2.98
CA GLY A 83 19.98 -2.46 2.26
C GLY A 83 19.60 -2.39 0.78
N LYS A 84 19.59 -3.54 0.09
CA LYS A 84 19.19 -3.61 -1.33
C LYS A 84 17.77 -3.13 -1.59
N ARG A 85 16.82 -3.47 -0.70
CA ARG A 85 15.41 -3.04 -0.83
C ARG A 85 15.20 -1.54 -0.64
N LYS A 86 15.97 -0.89 0.23
CA LYS A 86 15.87 0.57 0.43
C LYS A 86 16.29 1.34 -0.83
N ILE A 87 17.25 0.81 -1.58
CA ILE A 87 17.74 1.42 -2.83
C ILE A 87 16.67 1.32 -3.92
N GLU A 88 16.01 0.15 -4.07
CA GLU A 88 14.92 -0.05 -5.03
C GLU A 88 13.71 0.86 -4.75
N LEU A 89 13.34 1.03 -3.48
CA LEU A 89 12.25 1.93 -3.07
C LEU A 89 12.54 3.39 -3.42
N LYS A 90 13.75 3.89 -3.11
CA LYS A 90 14.14 5.27 -3.46
C LYS A 90 14.16 5.50 -4.97
N LYS A 91 14.61 4.51 -5.75
CA LYS A 91 14.60 4.59 -7.21
C LYS A 91 13.17 4.67 -7.77
N SER A 92 12.24 3.89 -7.20
CA SER A 92 10.83 3.98 -7.59
C SER A 92 10.18 5.31 -7.21
N GLU A 93 10.50 5.87 -6.03
CA GLU A 93 9.95 7.14 -5.57
C GLU A 93 10.45 8.32 -6.42
N GLN A 94 11.70 8.26 -6.89
CA GLN A 94 12.26 9.23 -7.84
C GLN A 94 11.55 9.19 -9.21
N LEU A 95 11.21 7.99 -9.71
CA LEU A 95 10.46 7.85 -10.97
C LEU A 95 9.05 8.46 -10.87
N PHE A 96 8.38 8.27 -9.74
CA PHE A 96 7.08 8.91 -9.47
C PHE A 96 7.16 10.44 -9.44
N GLN A 97 8.20 11.00 -8.81
CA GLN A 97 8.38 12.46 -8.78
C GLN A 97 8.71 13.04 -10.17
N GLU A 98 9.44 12.29 -10.99
CA GLU A 98 9.77 12.73 -12.35
C GLU A 98 8.55 12.67 -13.27
N SER A 99 7.68 11.67 -13.11
CA SER A 99 6.42 11.59 -13.85
C SER A 99 5.42 12.69 -13.46
N ASP A 100 5.30 13.02 -12.18
CA ASP A 100 4.44 14.12 -11.73
C ASP A 100 4.86 15.47 -12.32
N LYS A 101 6.17 15.71 -12.43
CA LYS A 101 6.70 16.92 -13.09
C LYS A 101 6.39 16.96 -14.59
N ARG A 102 6.43 15.81 -15.27
CA ARG A 102 6.04 15.72 -16.70
C ARG A 102 4.53 15.91 -16.90
N MET A 103 3.71 15.51 -15.94
CA MET A 103 2.26 15.75 -15.99
C MET A 103 1.90 17.23 -15.86
N GLN A 104 2.64 18.00 -15.05
CA GLN A 104 2.41 19.43 -14.87
C GLN A 104 2.71 20.27 -16.12
N SER A 105 3.52 19.77 -17.07
CA SER A 105 3.80 20.48 -18.33
C SER A 105 2.68 20.41 -19.38
N PHE A 106 1.60 19.65 -19.14
CA PHE A 106 0.48 19.54 -20.08
C PHE A 106 -0.63 20.56 -19.76
N GLU A 107 -0.66 21.68 -20.50
CA GLU A 107 -1.66 22.76 -20.39
C GLU A 107 -3.09 22.37 -20.78
N ILE A 108 -3.31 21.17 -21.33
CA ILE A 108 -4.59 20.75 -21.92
C ILE A 108 -5.67 20.51 -20.86
N LEU A 109 -5.29 20.12 -19.64
CA LEU A 109 -6.21 19.91 -18.52
C LEU A 109 -6.07 21.00 -17.45
N PRO A 110 -7.19 21.52 -16.91
CA PRO A 110 -7.13 22.38 -15.73
C PRO A 110 -6.40 21.69 -14.59
N THR A 111 -5.57 22.43 -13.86
CA THR A 111 -4.74 21.94 -12.73
C THR A 111 -5.51 21.10 -11.72
N LYS A 112 -6.79 21.40 -11.50
CA LYS A 112 -7.70 20.63 -10.62
C LYS A 112 -7.87 19.16 -11.04
N TYR A 113 -7.71 18.83 -12.31
CA TYR A 113 -7.89 17.48 -12.86
C TYR A 113 -6.56 16.85 -13.31
N GLN A 114 -5.43 17.53 -13.12
CA GLN A 114 -4.08 17.02 -13.39
C GLN A 114 -3.57 16.06 -12.30
N SER A 115 -4.47 15.29 -11.66
CA SER A 115 -4.08 14.20 -10.79
C SER A 115 -4.16 12.89 -11.55
N TYR A 116 -3.20 12.00 -11.28
CA TYR A 116 -3.13 10.68 -11.89
C TYR A 116 -4.45 9.90 -11.77
N ASP A 117 -5.04 9.89 -10.57
CA ASP A 117 -6.30 9.19 -10.31
C ASP A 117 -7.46 9.73 -11.16
N THR A 118 -7.50 11.05 -11.40
CA THR A 118 -8.55 11.66 -12.22
C THR A 118 -8.38 11.31 -13.70
N ILE A 119 -7.14 11.34 -14.21
CA ILE A 119 -6.87 11.01 -15.62
C ILE A 119 -7.14 9.53 -15.89
N PHE A 120 -6.74 8.65 -14.98
CA PHE A 120 -7.06 7.22 -15.09
C PHE A 120 -8.58 6.98 -15.13
N THR A 121 -9.33 7.73 -14.33
CA THR A 121 -10.80 7.68 -14.34
C THR A 121 -11.37 8.16 -15.68
N PHE A 122 -10.81 9.23 -16.27
CA PHE A 122 -11.21 9.71 -17.59
C PHE A 122 -10.91 8.70 -18.70
N ILE A 123 -9.73 8.06 -18.67
CA ILE A 123 -9.38 6.98 -19.60
C ILE A 123 -10.40 5.85 -19.49
N SER A 124 -10.72 5.43 -18.26
CA SER A 124 -11.72 4.39 -18.03
C SER A 124 -13.10 4.75 -18.61
N TYR A 125 -13.53 6.01 -18.55
CA TYR A 125 -14.80 6.44 -19.17
C TYR A 125 -14.77 6.40 -20.69
N ILE A 126 -13.62 6.70 -21.28
CA ILE A 126 -13.42 6.65 -22.74
C ILE A 126 -13.37 5.19 -23.21
N ASP A 127 -12.62 4.33 -22.52
CA ASP A 127 -12.49 2.91 -22.87
C ASP A 127 -13.82 2.15 -22.77
N THR A 128 -14.63 2.50 -21.77
CA THR A 128 -15.97 1.94 -21.59
C THR A 128 -17.03 2.60 -22.47
N LYS A 129 -16.64 3.55 -23.33
CA LYS A 129 -17.52 4.32 -24.21
C LYS A 129 -18.64 5.04 -23.45
N GLN A 130 -18.38 5.42 -22.20
CA GLN A 130 -19.29 6.22 -21.38
C GLN A 130 -19.17 7.71 -21.70
N ALA A 131 -18.03 8.13 -22.25
CA ALA A 131 -17.78 9.49 -22.69
C ALA A 131 -16.94 9.49 -23.97
N ASP A 132 -17.30 10.34 -24.92
CA ASP A 132 -16.55 10.55 -26.16
C ASP A 132 -15.71 11.84 -26.09
N THR A 133 -16.03 12.73 -25.14
CA THR A 133 -15.34 14.01 -24.96
C THR A 133 -14.81 14.21 -23.54
N LEU A 134 -13.77 15.03 -23.41
CA LEU A 134 -13.22 15.41 -22.10
C LEU A 134 -14.27 16.11 -21.21
N LYS A 135 -15.18 16.88 -21.82
CA LYS A 135 -16.27 17.56 -21.12
C LYS A 135 -17.25 16.56 -20.47
N GLU A 136 -17.57 15.48 -21.17
CA GLU A 136 -18.39 14.39 -20.65
C GLU A 136 -17.65 13.62 -19.54
N CYS A 137 -16.36 13.35 -19.73
CA CYS A 137 -15.52 12.72 -18.71
C CYS A 137 -15.52 13.52 -17.40
N ILE A 138 -15.35 14.85 -17.49
CA ILE A 138 -15.42 15.76 -16.33
C ILE A 138 -16.81 15.70 -15.68
N THR A 139 -17.87 15.68 -16.49
CA THR A 139 -19.24 15.62 -15.98
C THR A 139 -19.51 14.34 -15.21
N LEU A 140 -19.11 13.18 -15.78
CA LEU A 140 -19.22 11.86 -15.14
C LEU A 140 -18.38 11.76 -13.86
N TYR A 141 -17.20 12.37 -13.87
CA TYR A 141 -16.36 12.43 -12.69
C TYR A 141 -17.01 13.21 -11.56
N HIS A 142 -17.59 14.38 -11.84
CA HIS A 142 -18.30 15.15 -10.80
C HIS A 142 -19.56 14.46 -10.29
N THR A 143 -20.32 13.79 -11.14
CA THR A 143 -21.50 13.02 -10.70
C THR A 143 -21.08 11.86 -9.80
N ASN A 144 -20.01 11.14 -10.16
CA ASN A 144 -19.47 10.06 -9.33
C ASN A 144 -18.94 10.58 -7.99
N LEU A 145 -18.20 11.68 -8.00
CA LEU A 145 -17.64 12.29 -6.79
C LEU A 145 -18.75 12.78 -5.83
N ARG A 146 -19.82 13.40 -6.37
CA ARG A 146 -21.02 13.75 -5.59
C ARG A 146 -21.74 12.53 -5.04
N HIS A 147 -21.80 11.45 -5.82
CA HIS A 147 -22.41 10.20 -5.38
C HIS A 147 -21.63 9.59 -4.20
N GLN A 148 -20.30 9.50 -4.31
CA GLN A 148 -19.43 9.03 -3.22
C GLN A 148 -19.56 9.88 -1.95
N GLN A 149 -19.64 11.21 -2.10
CA GLN A 149 -19.87 12.11 -0.95
C GLN A 149 -21.22 11.86 -0.28
N ARG A 150 -22.27 11.54 -1.05
CA ARG A 150 -23.58 11.19 -0.49
C ARG A 150 -23.55 9.84 0.22
N MET A 151 -22.89 8.83 -0.36
CA MET A 151 -22.78 7.51 0.26
C MET A 151 -22.06 7.57 1.61
N ARG A 152 -20.94 8.31 1.70
CA ARG A 152 -20.25 8.51 2.99
C ARG A 152 -21.14 9.16 4.05
N LYS A 153 -21.94 10.15 3.65
CA LYS A 153 -22.91 10.76 4.58
C LYS A 153 -24.00 9.80 5.03
N LEU A 154 -24.38 8.84 4.19
CA LEU A 154 -25.35 7.81 4.58
C LEU A 154 -24.71 6.82 5.56
N GLU A 155 -23.48 6.38 5.29
CA GLU A 155 -22.70 5.55 6.24
C GLU A 155 -22.59 6.23 7.61
N ASP A 156 -22.24 7.53 7.64
CA ASP A 156 -22.18 8.30 8.89
C ASP A 156 -23.52 8.35 9.64
N ILE A 157 -24.65 8.39 8.91
CA ILE A 157 -26.00 8.39 9.50
C ILE A 157 -26.36 7.01 10.02
N GLU A 158 -26.04 5.95 9.27
CA GLU A 158 -26.26 4.56 9.70
C GLU A 158 -25.50 4.25 10.99
N ASP A 159 -24.24 4.70 11.08
CA ASP A 159 -23.43 4.56 12.30
C ASP A 159 -24.05 5.31 13.49
N GLN A 160 -24.60 6.51 13.26
CA GLN A 160 -25.30 7.27 14.29
C GLN A 160 -26.61 6.60 14.75
N LEU A 161 -27.37 6.03 13.83
CA LEU A 161 -28.61 5.31 14.15
C LEU A 161 -28.33 4.06 14.97
N SER A 162 -27.33 3.27 14.57
CA SER A 162 -26.86 2.10 15.31
C SER A 162 -26.47 2.47 16.75
N TYR A 163 -25.74 3.58 16.92
CA TYR A 163 -25.37 4.07 18.25
C TYR A 163 -26.58 4.48 19.10
N ILE A 164 -27.61 5.08 18.49
CA ILE A 164 -28.85 5.45 19.20
C ILE A 164 -29.64 4.20 19.60
N GLU A 165 -29.72 3.19 18.72
CA GLU A 165 -30.35 1.90 19.03
C GLU A 165 -29.67 1.20 20.21
N ASP A 166 -28.33 1.19 20.23
CA ASP A 166 -27.54 0.65 21.35
C ASP A 166 -27.84 1.39 22.67
N ILE A 167 -28.04 2.71 22.64
CA ILE A 167 -28.43 3.49 23.82
C ILE A 167 -29.84 3.12 24.27
N ASP A 168 -30.79 3.03 23.35
CA ASP A 168 -32.19 2.69 23.66
C ASP A 168 -32.29 1.29 24.28
N GLU A 169 -31.55 0.32 23.76
CA GLU A 169 -31.44 -1.01 24.36
C GLU A 169 -30.85 -1.02 25.77
N ARG A 170 -29.87 -0.14 26.04
CA ARG A 170 -29.29 0.00 27.38
C ARG A 170 -30.26 0.64 28.36
N ILE A 171 -31.05 1.61 27.92
CA ILE A 171 -32.09 2.25 28.73
C ILE A 171 -33.19 1.23 29.08
N LYS A 172 -33.65 0.42 28.12
CA LYS A 172 -34.67 -0.63 28.35
C LYS A 172 -34.24 -1.72 29.35
N ARG A 173 -32.94 -1.86 29.63
CA ARG A 173 -32.38 -2.85 30.56
C ARG A 173 -32.28 -2.34 32.01
N ILE A 174 -32.53 -1.05 32.25
CA ILE A 174 -32.55 -0.41 33.59
C ILE A 174 -34.00 -0.36 34.09
#